data_AF-A0ABD1ZIZ1-F1
#
_entry.id   AF-A0ABD1ZIZ1-F1
#
_cell.length_a   1.000
_cell.length_b   1.000
_cell.length_c   1.000
_cell.angle_alpha   90.00
_cell.angle_beta   90.00
_cell.angle_gamma   90.00
#
_symmetry.space_group_name_H-M   'P 1'
#
loop_
_entity.id
_entity.type
_entity.pdbx_description
1 polymer ?
#
loop_
_entity_poly.entity_id
_entity_poly.type
_entity_poly.pdbx_seq_one_letter_code
_entity_poly.pdbx_strand_id
1 'polypeptide(L)'
;MGLGGYLAAKSDADQYWSERKREEKEIQSSRNFVRFGLQPEEYWPVVNALKKRPQAWIDFMMRFELGLEKPDPGWALQSALTIAGAYIVGGIIPLFPYVIIPHAVEALKISVGVTLVALIIFGFVKGMFTGTKPLASALQTAVIGATASAVAFGIARAINS
;
A
#
# COMPACT_ATOMS: atom_id res chain seq x y z
N MET A 1 -2.57 -13.75 0.81
CA MET A 1 -2.67 -12.27 0.83
C MET A 1 -3.03 -11.63 -0.53
N GLY A 2 -2.82 -12.29 -1.69
CA GLY A 2 -3.11 -11.67 -3.00
C GLY A 2 -4.57 -11.23 -3.24
N LEU A 3 -5.56 -11.99 -2.76
CA LEU A 3 -6.97 -11.59 -2.88
C LEU A 3 -7.28 -10.26 -2.17
N GLY A 4 -6.60 -9.97 -1.05
CA GLY A 4 -6.73 -8.68 -0.36
C GLY A 4 -6.21 -7.53 -1.22
N GLY A 5 -5.07 -7.73 -1.90
CA GLY A 5 -4.52 -6.77 -2.86
C GLY A 5 -5.45 -6.53 -4.05
N TYR A 6 -6.04 -7.60 -4.59
CA TYR A 6 -7.03 -7.50 -5.67
C TYR A 6 -8.25 -6.69 -5.24
N LEU A 7 -8.82 -7.03 -4.07
CA LEU A 7 -10.03 -6.39 -3.57
C LEU A 7 -9.79 -4.92 -3.26
N ALA A 8 -8.68 -4.57 -2.61
CA ALA A 8 -8.33 -3.17 -2.33
C ALA A 8 -8.22 -2.36 -3.62
N ALA A 9 -7.42 -2.84 -4.58
CA ALA A 9 -7.23 -2.16 -5.86
C ALA A 9 -8.52 -2.08 -6.69
N LYS A 10 -9.38 -3.11 -6.64
CA LYS A 10 -10.69 -3.10 -7.28
C LYS A 10 -11.64 -2.10 -6.61
N SER A 11 -11.67 -2.06 -5.28
CA SER A 11 -12.49 -1.12 -4.51
C SER A 11 -12.10 0.33 -4.79
N ASP A 12 -10.80 0.64 -4.87
CA ASP A 12 -10.33 1.97 -5.26
C ASP A 12 -10.79 2.34 -6.67
N ALA A 13 -10.75 1.39 -7.61
CA ALA A 13 -11.24 1.61 -8.97
C ALA A 13 -12.76 1.79 -9.03
N ASP A 14 -13.52 0.96 -8.32
CA ASP A 14 -14.98 1.06 -8.24
C ASP A 14 -15.40 2.40 -7.59
N GLN A 15 -14.68 2.86 -6.56
CA GLN A 15 -14.86 4.18 -5.94
C GLN A 15 -14.63 5.30 -6.95
N TYR A 16 -13.54 5.26 -7.72
CA TYR A 16 -13.26 6.25 -8.77
C TYR A 16 -14.42 6.37 -9.75
N TRP A 17 -14.92 5.23 -10.26
CA TRP A 17 -15.99 5.23 -11.27
C TRP A 17 -17.35 5.66 -10.71
N SER A 18 -17.62 5.34 -9.43
CA SER A 18 -18.80 5.83 -8.73
C SER A 18 -18.79 7.35 -8.59
N GLU A 19 -17.68 7.92 -8.10
CA GLU A 19 -17.51 9.35 -7.89
C GLU A 19 -17.53 10.12 -9.22
N ARG A 20 -16.88 9.61 -10.27
CA ARG A 20 -16.92 10.23 -11.61
C ARG A 20 -18.36 10.35 -12.14
N LYS A 21 -19.17 9.30 -11.98
CA LYS A 21 -20.59 9.31 -12.38
C LYS A 21 -21.42 10.28 -11.54
N ARG A 22 -21.05 10.54 -10.30
CA ARG A 22 -21.70 11.56 -9.46
C ARG A 22 -21.34 12.96 -9.96
N GLU A 23 -20.05 13.22 -10.21
CA GLU A 23 -19.56 14.52 -10.69
C GLU A 23 -20.12 14.88 -12.07
N GLU A 24 -20.29 13.89 -12.96
CA GLU A 24 -20.97 14.07 -14.25
C GLU A 24 -22.41 14.58 -14.13
N LYS A 25 -23.08 14.33 -12.99
CA LYS A 25 -24.44 14.81 -12.69
C LYS A 25 -24.45 16.15 -11.95
N GLU A 26 -23.34 16.54 -11.32
CA GLU A 26 -23.24 17.68 -10.39
C GLU A 26 -22.53 18.93 -10.97
N ILE A 27 -22.38 19.03 -12.30
CA ILE A 27 -21.61 20.04 -13.08
C ILE A 27 -21.92 21.54 -12.74
N GLN A 28 -22.84 21.86 -11.84
CA GLN A 28 -23.32 23.22 -11.57
C GLN A 28 -22.61 24.00 -10.46
N SER A 29 -21.83 23.38 -9.55
CA SER A 29 -21.30 24.08 -8.37
C SER A 29 -19.84 24.53 -8.53
N SER A 30 -19.60 25.84 -8.46
CA SER A 30 -18.27 26.47 -8.66
C SER A 30 -17.54 26.80 -7.35
N ARG A 31 -17.80 26.02 -6.29
CA ARG A 31 -17.50 26.41 -4.90
C ARG A 31 -16.08 26.11 -4.40
N ASN A 32 -15.23 25.49 -5.21
CA ASN A 32 -14.05 24.77 -4.69
C ASN A 32 -12.71 25.52 -4.80
N PHE A 33 -12.65 26.64 -5.52
CA PHE A 33 -11.39 27.37 -5.74
C PHE A 33 -10.94 28.24 -4.56
N VAL A 34 -11.85 28.60 -3.64
CA VAL A 34 -11.54 29.37 -2.43
C VAL A 34 -10.58 28.61 -1.50
N ARG A 35 -10.61 27.28 -1.52
CA ARG A 35 -9.72 26.43 -0.70
C ARG A 35 -8.25 26.54 -1.11
N PHE A 36 -7.97 27.04 -2.31
CA PHE A 36 -6.62 27.28 -2.81
C PHE A 36 -6.10 28.71 -2.53
N GLY A 37 -6.87 29.53 -1.81
CA GLY A 37 -6.47 30.91 -1.46
C GLY A 37 -6.55 31.89 -2.62
N LEU A 38 -7.21 31.52 -3.73
CA LEU A 38 -7.36 32.36 -4.91
C LEU A 38 -8.50 33.37 -4.74
N GLN A 39 -8.30 34.60 -5.18
CA GLN A 39 -9.34 35.62 -5.25
C GLN A 39 -10.27 35.36 -6.45
N PRO A 40 -11.56 35.73 -6.37
CA PRO A 40 -12.55 35.51 -7.44
C PRO A 40 -12.07 35.93 -8.83
N GLU A 41 -11.33 37.03 -8.92
CA GLU A 41 -10.81 37.61 -10.15
C GLU A 41 -9.75 36.71 -10.81
N GLU A 42 -9.03 35.92 -10.03
CA GLU A 42 -7.93 35.05 -10.49
C GLU A 42 -8.46 33.73 -11.08
N TYR A 43 -9.48 33.13 -10.45
CA TYR A 43 -9.96 31.80 -10.85
C TYR A 43 -11.21 31.82 -11.76
N TRP A 44 -11.97 32.91 -11.81
CA TRP A 44 -13.15 33.01 -12.70
C TRP A 44 -12.89 32.79 -14.19
N PRO A 45 -11.80 33.32 -14.78
CA PRO A 45 -11.50 33.03 -16.18
C PRO A 45 -11.28 31.54 -16.44
N VAL A 46 -10.59 30.84 -15.51
CA VAL A 46 -10.33 29.40 -15.59
C VAL A 46 -11.62 28.60 -15.45
N VAL A 47 -12.44 28.92 -14.45
CA VAL A 47 -13.74 28.27 -14.24
C VAL A 47 -14.63 28.44 -15.46
N ASN A 48 -14.74 29.65 -16.02
CA ASN A 48 -15.55 29.91 -17.20
C ASN A 48 -15.02 29.18 -18.45
N ALA A 49 -13.70 29.03 -18.58
CA ALA A 49 -13.10 28.26 -19.67
C ALA A 49 -13.34 26.75 -19.52
N LEU A 50 -13.32 26.23 -18.30
CA LEU A 50 -13.57 24.81 -18.00
C LEU A 50 -15.06 24.45 -18.07
N LYS A 51 -15.97 25.36 -17.71
CA LYS A 51 -17.43 25.18 -17.89
C LYS A 51 -17.81 24.90 -19.34
N LYS A 52 -17.06 25.43 -20.30
CA LYS A 52 -17.25 25.16 -21.74
C LYS A 52 -16.69 23.79 -22.18
N ARG A 53 -15.97 23.09 -21.29
CA ARG A 53 -15.30 21.81 -21.53
C ARG A 53 -15.62 20.83 -20.38
N PRO A 54 -16.84 20.27 -20.33
CA PRO A 54 -17.33 19.51 -19.18
C PRO A 54 -16.44 18.34 -18.78
N GLN A 55 -15.83 17.63 -19.75
CA GLN A 55 -14.89 16.54 -19.46
C GLN A 55 -13.63 17.04 -18.74
N ALA A 56 -13.05 18.16 -19.19
CA ALA A 56 -11.89 18.77 -18.54
C ALA A 56 -12.24 19.32 -17.15
N TRP A 57 -13.46 19.80 -16.94
CA TRP A 57 -13.97 20.17 -15.62
C TRP A 57 -14.04 18.94 -14.70
N ILE A 58 -14.68 17.85 -15.12
CA ILE A 58 -14.80 16.63 -14.31
C ILE A 58 -13.43 16.06 -13.95
N ASP A 59 -12.52 15.94 -14.92
CA ASP A 59 -11.16 15.43 -14.65
C ASP A 59 -10.39 16.35 -13.69
N PHE A 60 -10.61 17.67 -13.77
CA PHE A 60 -10.06 18.63 -12.82
C PHE A 60 -10.63 18.42 -11.41
N MET A 61 -11.95 18.32 -11.26
CA MET A 61 -12.60 18.13 -9.96
C MET A 61 -12.20 16.79 -9.33
N MET A 62 -12.22 15.70 -10.11
CA MET A 62 -11.77 14.38 -9.67
C MET A 62 -10.35 14.42 -9.09
N ARG A 63 -9.44 15.17 -9.73
CA ARG A 63 -8.04 15.24 -9.29
C ARG A 63 -7.80 16.21 -8.13
N PHE A 64 -8.34 17.42 -8.21
CA PHE A 64 -7.98 18.50 -7.28
C PHE A 64 -8.94 18.67 -6.11
N GLU A 65 -10.18 18.23 -6.24
CA GLU A 65 -11.13 18.22 -5.11
C GLU A 65 -11.11 16.88 -4.39
N LEU A 66 -11.24 15.77 -5.13
CA LEU A 66 -11.38 14.44 -4.53
C LEU A 66 -10.04 13.71 -4.36
N GLY A 67 -8.97 14.18 -5.02
CA GLY A 67 -7.67 13.50 -4.96
C GLY A 67 -7.67 12.13 -5.65
N LEU A 68 -8.62 11.88 -6.55
CA LEU A 68 -8.83 10.60 -7.20
C LEU A 68 -8.14 10.60 -8.58
N GLU A 69 -7.20 9.67 -8.76
CA GLU A 69 -6.55 9.43 -10.04
C GLU A 69 -7.21 8.27 -10.78
N LYS A 70 -7.19 8.33 -12.12
CA LYS A 70 -7.82 7.32 -12.96
C LYS A 70 -7.10 5.97 -12.78
N PRO A 71 -7.80 4.89 -12.37
CA PRO A 71 -7.19 3.60 -12.16
C PRO A 71 -6.74 2.97 -13.49
N ASP A 72 -5.59 2.29 -13.46
CA ASP A 72 -5.14 1.43 -14.56
C ASP A 72 -5.96 0.12 -14.57
N PRO A 73 -6.57 -0.28 -15.71
CA PRO A 73 -7.35 -1.52 -15.81
C PRO A 73 -6.62 -2.79 -15.34
N GLY A 74 -5.29 -2.84 -15.47
CA GLY A 74 -4.48 -4.00 -15.08
C GLY A 74 -4.03 -4.01 -13.62
N TRP A 75 -4.17 -2.89 -12.91
CA TRP A 75 -3.59 -2.69 -11.58
C TRP A 75 -4.05 -3.71 -10.55
N ALA A 76 -5.35 -4.04 -10.54
CA ALA A 76 -5.91 -4.95 -9.54
C ALA A 76 -5.28 -6.35 -9.59
N LEU A 77 -5.10 -6.91 -10.79
CA LEU A 77 -4.45 -8.21 -10.96
C LEU A 77 -2.95 -8.15 -10.67
N GLN A 78 -2.27 -7.09 -11.11
CA GLN A 78 -0.84 -6.91 -10.85
C GLN A 78 -0.56 -6.78 -9.35
N SER A 79 -1.35 -5.99 -8.62
CA SER A 79 -1.28 -5.87 -7.16
C SER A 79 -1.50 -7.23 -6.48
N ALA A 80 -2.49 -8.00 -6.93
CA ALA A 80 -2.77 -9.32 -6.38
C ALA A 80 -1.59 -10.30 -6.54
N LEU A 81 -1.03 -10.37 -7.74
CA LEU A 81 0.07 -11.28 -8.08
C LEU A 81 1.37 -10.88 -7.39
N THR A 82 1.69 -9.59 -7.36
CA THR A 82 2.90 -9.07 -6.71
C THR A 82 2.87 -9.32 -5.20
N ILE A 83 1.75 -9.04 -4.52
CA ILE A 83 1.59 -9.30 -3.09
C ILE A 83 1.59 -10.81 -2.80
N ALA A 84 0.92 -11.62 -3.61
CA ALA A 84 0.95 -13.08 -3.45
C ALA A 84 2.35 -13.65 -3.60
N GLY A 85 3.06 -13.27 -4.66
CA GLY A 85 4.43 -13.70 -4.92
C GLY A 85 5.39 -13.26 -3.81
N ALA A 86 5.33 -12.00 -3.38
CA ALA A 86 6.14 -11.48 -2.28
C ALA A 86 5.89 -12.25 -0.97
N TYR A 87 4.63 -12.60 -0.67
CA TYR A 87 4.30 -13.38 0.52
C TYR A 87 4.84 -14.82 0.47
N ILE A 88 4.77 -15.46 -0.69
CA ILE A 88 5.34 -16.80 -0.90
C ILE A 88 6.85 -16.75 -0.69
N VAL A 89 7.55 -15.85 -1.37
CA VAL A 89 9.01 -15.72 -1.26
C VAL A 89 9.42 -15.37 0.17
N GLY A 90 8.75 -14.41 0.80
CA GLY A 90 9.00 -14.02 2.19
C GLY A 90 8.75 -15.14 3.20
N GLY A 91 7.72 -15.96 2.98
CA GLY A 91 7.39 -17.09 3.84
C GLY A 91 8.32 -18.29 3.67
N ILE A 92 8.91 -18.50 2.49
CA ILE A 92 9.86 -19.59 2.25
C ILE A 92 11.15 -19.38 3.05
N ILE A 93 11.64 -18.15 3.18
CA ILE A 93 12.90 -17.82 3.86
C ILE A 93 13.02 -18.44 5.27
N PRO A 94 12.07 -18.21 6.21
CA PRO A 94 12.14 -18.83 7.54
C PRO A 94 11.91 -20.35 7.52
N LEU A 95 11.18 -20.88 6.54
CA LEU A 95 10.86 -22.31 6.44
C LEU A 95 11.99 -23.12 5.81
N PHE A 96 12.84 -22.49 5.01
CA PHE A 96 13.88 -23.16 4.24
C PHE A 96 14.81 -24.05 5.10
N PRO A 97 15.30 -23.61 6.28
CA PRO A 97 16.14 -24.47 7.13
C PRO A 97 15.45 -25.76 7.59
N TYR A 98 14.13 -25.74 7.79
CA TYR A 98 13.35 -26.92 8.19
C TYR A 98 13.19 -27.95 7.07
N VAL A 99 13.38 -27.56 5.82
CA VAL A 99 13.34 -28.48 4.68
C VAL A 99 14.60 -29.35 4.64
N ILE A 100 15.73 -28.81 5.09
CA ILE A 100 17.05 -29.44 4.96
C ILE A 100 17.61 -30.00 6.26
N ILE A 101 17.19 -29.49 7.42
CA ILE A 101 17.69 -29.90 8.74
C ILE A 101 16.61 -30.72 9.45
N PRO A 102 16.83 -32.03 9.69
CA PRO A 102 15.84 -32.89 10.35
C PRO A 102 15.58 -32.52 11.82
N HIS A 103 16.56 -31.92 12.49
CA HIS A 103 16.46 -31.56 13.90
C HIS A 103 15.82 -30.18 14.08
N ALA A 104 14.57 -30.16 14.54
CA ALA A 104 13.76 -28.94 14.65
C ALA A 104 14.40 -27.81 15.48
N VAL A 105 15.12 -28.13 16.56
CA VAL A 105 15.78 -27.12 17.42
C VAL A 105 16.98 -26.49 16.72
N GLU A 106 17.73 -27.27 15.93
CA GLU A 106 18.86 -26.78 15.15
C GLU A 106 18.36 -25.95 13.96
N ALA A 107 17.34 -26.44 13.25
CA ALA A 107 16.65 -25.72 12.19
C ALA A 107 16.09 -24.37 12.67
N LEU A 108 15.52 -24.32 13.89
CA LEU A 108 15.02 -23.09 14.50
C LEU A 108 16.13 -22.05 14.69
N LYS A 109 17.28 -22.43 15.24
CA LYS A 109 18.40 -21.50 15.47
C LYS A 109 18.88 -20.88 14.16
N ILE A 110 18.99 -21.69 13.10
CA ILE A 110 19.40 -21.23 11.78
C ILE A 110 18.31 -20.36 11.14
N SER A 111 17.04 -20.77 11.26
CA SER A 111 15.88 -20.01 10.77
C SER A 111 15.78 -18.62 11.39
N VAL A 112 16.00 -18.49 12.69
CA VAL A 112 16.03 -17.19 13.38
C VAL A 112 17.11 -16.29 12.78
N GLY A 113 18.33 -16.81 12.59
CA GLY A 113 19.43 -16.05 12.01
C GLY A 113 19.14 -15.58 10.57
N VAL A 114 18.71 -16.50 9.71
CA VAL A 114 18.38 -16.21 8.30
C VAL A 114 17.23 -15.21 8.20
N THR A 115 16.19 -15.38 9.01
CA THR A 115 15.03 -14.47 9.02
C THR A 115 15.41 -13.09 9.50
N LEU A 116 16.25 -12.98 10.55
CA LEU A 116 16.71 -11.69 11.04
C LEU A 116 17.52 -10.92 9.98
N VAL A 117 18.43 -11.61 9.29
CA VAL A 117 19.18 -11.04 8.16
C VAL A 117 18.24 -10.59 7.05
N ALA A 118 17.25 -11.43 6.68
CA ALA A 118 16.27 -11.07 5.67
C ALA A 118 15.44 -9.83 6.06
N LEU A 119 14.96 -9.75 7.31
CA LEU A 119 14.21 -8.59 7.82
C LEU A 119 15.03 -7.30 7.79
N ILE A 120 16.32 -7.37 8.14
CA ILE A 120 17.23 -6.22 8.05
C ILE A 120 17.38 -5.78 6.59
N ILE A 121 17.60 -6.72 5.66
CA ILE A 121 17.74 -6.42 4.23
C ILE A 121 16.44 -5.80 3.68
N PHE A 122 15.29 -6.45 3.89
CA PHE A 122 13.99 -5.94 3.42
C PHE A 122 13.66 -4.58 4.04
N GLY A 123 13.93 -4.40 5.33
CA GLY A 123 13.71 -3.12 6.00
C GLY A 123 14.63 -2.01 5.48
N PHE A 124 15.89 -2.33 5.18
CA PHE A 124 16.83 -1.38 4.59
C PHE A 124 16.38 -0.97 3.18
N VAL A 125 16.03 -1.94 2.34
CA VAL A 125 15.51 -1.73 0.98
C VAL A 125 14.23 -0.89 1.01
N LYS A 126 13.28 -1.24 1.89
CA LYS A 126 12.07 -0.45 2.13
C LYS A 126 12.41 0.99 2.48
N GLY A 127 13.41 1.22 3.34
CA GLY A 127 13.82 2.57 3.73
C GLY A 127 14.34 3.39 2.57
N MET A 128 15.15 2.78 1.69
CA MET A 128 15.65 3.44 0.47
C MET A 128 14.51 3.87 -0.46
N PHE A 129 13.53 3.00 -0.72
CA PHE A 129 12.43 3.30 -1.64
C PHE A 129 11.39 4.28 -1.07
N THR A 130 11.23 4.32 0.25
CA THR A 130 10.24 5.19 0.91
C THR A 130 10.78 6.58 1.28
N GLY A 131 12.05 6.86 0.98
CA GLY A 131 12.69 8.14 1.37
C GLY A 131 12.90 8.29 2.88
N THR A 132 12.80 7.20 3.65
CA THR A 132 13.04 7.20 5.10
C THR A 132 14.48 6.78 5.40
N LYS A 133 14.98 6.99 6.62
CA LYS A 133 16.34 6.59 7.01
C LYS A 133 16.50 5.06 6.89
N PRO A 134 17.32 4.52 5.97
CA PRO A 134 17.34 3.08 5.67
C PRO A 134 17.67 2.20 6.88
N LEU A 135 18.66 2.62 7.68
CA LEU A 135 19.07 1.89 8.87
C LEU A 135 17.97 1.85 9.94
N ALA A 136 17.21 2.93 10.09
CA ALA A 136 16.09 2.98 11.03
C ALA A 136 14.94 2.04 10.58
N SER A 137 14.63 2.03 9.28
CA SER A 137 13.62 1.12 8.70
C SER A 137 14.05 -0.35 8.83
N ALA A 138 15.34 -0.66 8.66
CA ALA A 138 15.90 -1.99 8.88
C ALA A 138 15.72 -2.46 10.34
N LEU A 139 16.14 -1.64 11.31
CA LEU A 139 15.99 -1.93 12.74
C LEU A 139 14.53 -2.08 13.14
N GLN A 140 13.65 -1.18 12.67
CA GLN A 140 12.22 -1.25 12.97
C GLN A 140 11.60 -2.55 12.46
N THR A 141 11.92 -2.94 11.22
CA THR A 141 11.41 -4.19 10.62
C THR A 141 11.88 -5.41 11.40
N ALA A 142 13.17 -5.44 11.79
CA ALA A 142 13.73 -6.51 12.61
C ALA A 142 13.07 -6.60 14.00
N VAL A 143 12.87 -5.47 14.68
CA VAL A 143 12.23 -5.42 16.02
C VAL A 143 10.78 -5.90 15.98
N ILE A 144 10.01 -5.48 14.97
CA ILE A 144 8.62 -5.94 14.79
C ILE A 144 8.59 -7.46 14.59
N GLY A 145 9.45 -7.98 13.72
CA GLY A 145 9.55 -9.42 13.47
C GLY A 145 9.96 -10.20 14.73
N ALA A 146 11.02 -9.76 15.42
CA ALA A 146 11.48 -10.39 16.66
C ALA A 146 10.41 -10.40 17.76
N THR A 147 9.67 -9.30 17.91
CA THR A 147 8.58 -9.18 18.89
C THR A 147 7.43 -10.12 18.54
N ALA A 148 7.00 -10.15 17.27
CA ALA A 148 5.94 -11.04 16.83
C ALA A 148 6.32 -12.53 17.02
N SER A 149 7.56 -12.90 16.69
CA SER A 149 8.06 -14.26 16.91
C SER A 149 8.15 -14.61 18.40
N ALA A 150 8.60 -13.70 19.25
CA ALA A 150 8.66 -13.91 20.70
C ALA A 150 7.27 -14.13 21.30
N VAL A 151 6.29 -13.34 20.89
CA VAL A 151 4.88 -13.50 21.32
C VAL A 151 4.31 -14.83 20.85
N ALA A 152 4.48 -15.19 19.57
CA ALA A 152 4.00 -16.46 19.04
C ALA A 152 4.63 -17.67 19.77
N PHE A 153 5.94 -17.64 20.03
CA PHE A 153 6.63 -18.67 20.81
C PHE A 153 6.11 -18.74 22.26
N GLY A 154 5.91 -17.59 22.90
CA GLY A 154 5.38 -17.51 24.25
C GLY A 154 3.98 -18.13 24.36
N ILE A 155 3.09 -17.84 23.41
CA ILE A 155 1.75 -18.43 23.35
C ILE A 155 1.84 -19.94 23.12
N ALA A 156 2.64 -20.39 22.15
CA ALA A 156 2.80 -21.82 21.87
C ALA A 156 3.34 -22.59 23.08
N ARG A 157 4.28 -21.99 23.83
CA ARG A 157 4.81 -22.57 25.07
C ARG A 157 3.75 -22.61 26.16
N ALA A 158 2.96 -21.54 26.34
CA ALA A 158 1.91 -21.47 27.36
C ALA A 158 0.79 -22.49 27.13
N ILE A 159 0.45 -22.79 25.87
CA ILE A 159 -0.55 -23.82 25.54
C ILE A 159 0.01 -25.24 25.76
N ASN A 160 1.30 -25.46 25.55
CA ASN A 160 1.97 -26.74 25.72
C ASN A 160 2.53 -26.98 27.14
N SER A 161 2.29 -26.06 28.08
CA SER A 161 2.69 -26.19 29.49
C SER A 161 1.53 -26.71 30.34
#